data_AF-A0A7C5SQJ3-F1
#
_entry.id   AF-A0A7C5SQJ3-F1
#
_cell.length_a   1.000
_cell.length_b   1.000
_cell.length_c   1.000
_cell.angle_alpha   90.00
_cell.angle_beta   90.00
_cell.angle_gamma   90.00
#
_symmetry.space_group_name_H-M   'P 1'
#
loop_
_entity.id
_entity.type
_entity.pdbx_description
1 polymer ?
#
loop_
_entity_poly.entity_id
_entity_poly.type
_entity_poly.pdbx_seq_one_letter_code
_entity_poly.pdbx_strand_id
1 'polypeptide(L)'
;MASEEEAHSEEASEARGYGRLGVADLAAQEDVSLEVALRRLAQAGVGAQPEDNLLTLSGRSGIAPADLAAIVRGEAAGDGD
;
A
#
# COMPACT_ATOMS: atom_id res chain seq x y z
N MET A 1 -17.82 -12.86 35.62
CA MET A 1 -18.27 -13.07 34.22
C MET A 1 -17.16 -12.57 33.34
N ALA A 2 -16.41 -13.48 32.74
CA ALA A 2 -15.50 -13.17 31.65
C ALA A 2 -16.37 -13.16 30.39
N SER A 3 -16.44 -12.01 29.72
CA SER A 3 -17.06 -11.88 28.41
C SER A 3 -15.94 -11.52 27.45
N GLU A 4 -15.74 -12.39 26.48
CA GLU A 4 -14.98 -12.15 25.26
C GLU A 4 -15.34 -10.79 24.65
N GLU A 5 -14.31 -10.00 24.35
CA GLU A 5 -14.33 -9.11 23.19
C GLU A 5 -12.89 -8.98 22.67
N GLU A 6 -12.36 -10.11 22.19
CA GLU A 6 -11.27 -10.12 21.23
C GLU A 6 -11.88 -9.78 19.86
N ALA A 7 -11.83 -8.50 19.50
CA ALA A 7 -11.88 -8.07 18.12
C ALA A 7 -10.60 -7.28 17.86
N HIS A 8 -9.63 -7.99 17.26
CA HIS A 8 -8.45 -7.47 16.60
C HIS A 8 -8.64 -6.02 16.14
N SER A 9 -7.92 -5.09 16.78
CA SER A 9 -7.57 -3.80 16.17
C SER A 9 -6.05 -3.76 15.97
N GLU A 10 -5.50 -4.89 15.54
CA GLU A 10 -4.14 -4.99 15.00
C GLU A 10 -4.16 -4.43 13.58
N GLU A 11 -4.11 -3.11 13.43
CA GLU A 11 -3.68 -2.47 12.16
C GLU A 11 -3.33 -0.98 12.30
N ALA A 12 -3.18 -0.47 13.53
CA ALA A 12 -2.66 0.88 13.76
C ALA A 12 -1.12 0.95 13.78
N SER A 13 -0.43 -0.19 13.61
CA SER A 13 1.03 -0.28 13.78
C SER A 13 1.85 -0.07 12.49
N GLU A 14 1.21 0.06 11.33
CA GLU A 14 1.87 0.42 10.05
C GLU A 14 1.81 1.93 9.73
N ALA A 15 1.20 2.73 10.61
CA ALA A 15 1.11 4.18 10.48
C ALA A 15 2.44 4.93 10.65
N ARG A 16 3.58 4.24 10.76
CA ARG A 16 4.91 4.85 10.95
C ARG A 16 5.73 5.07 9.67
N GLY A 17 5.35 4.52 8.52
CA GLY A 17 6.14 4.65 7.28
C GLY A 17 5.37 5.24 6.10
N TYR A 18 4.20 4.70 5.79
CA TYR A 18 3.56 4.93 4.49
C TYR A 18 2.60 6.13 4.43
N GLY A 19 2.25 6.72 5.58
CA GLY A 19 1.30 7.83 5.66
C GLY A 19 1.71 9.12 4.95
N ARG A 20 3.03 9.33 4.81
CA ARG A 20 3.63 10.48 4.12
C ARG A 20 4.49 10.07 2.93
N LEU A 21 4.57 8.76 2.67
CA LEU A 21 5.37 8.21 1.59
C LEU A 21 4.56 8.35 0.31
N GLY A 22 5.08 9.15 -0.62
CA GLY A 22 4.53 9.27 -1.95
C GLY A 22 4.84 8.05 -2.79
N VAL A 23 4.06 7.81 -3.85
CA VAL A 23 4.33 6.72 -4.79
C VAL A 23 5.71 6.88 -5.45
N ALA A 24 6.16 8.10 -5.70
CA ALA A 24 7.50 8.35 -6.25
C ALA A 24 8.62 7.98 -5.28
N ASP A 25 8.45 8.23 -3.98
CA ASP A 25 9.43 7.90 -2.96
C ASP A 25 9.48 6.40 -2.72
N LEU A 26 8.31 5.75 -2.65
CA LEU A 26 8.20 4.29 -2.60
C LEU A 26 8.86 3.63 -3.83
N ALA A 27 8.59 4.14 -5.03
CA ALA A 27 9.19 3.59 -6.24
C ALA A 27 10.73 3.72 -6.22
N ALA A 28 11.24 4.87 -5.77
CA ALA A 28 12.67 5.08 -5.60
C ALA A 28 13.29 4.16 -4.52
N GLN A 29 12.57 3.93 -3.42
CA GLN A 29 13.00 3.04 -2.34
C GLN A 29 13.09 1.58 -2.79
N GLU A 30 12.18 1.15 -3.65
CA GLU A 30 12.10 -0.22 -4.16
C GLU A 30 12.94 -0.43 -5.44
N ASP A 31 13.74 0.57 -5.85
CA ASP A 31 14.52 0.56 -7.10
C ASP A 31 13.66 0.33 -8.36
N VAL A 32 12.41 0.79 -8.33
CA VAL A 32 11.44 0.67 -9.43
C VAL A 32 11.23 2.04 -10.08
N SER A 33 11.20 2.09 -11.40
CA SER A 33 10.84 3.34 -12.09
C SER A 33 9.41 3.75 -11.74
N LEU A 34 9.21 5.03 -11.43
CA LEU A 34 7.89 5.60 -11.12
C LEU A 34 6.82 5.21 -12.15
N GLU A 35 7.14 5.24 -13.45
CA GLU A 35 6.19 4.81 -14.49
C GLU A 35 5.78 3.34 -14.37
N VAL A 36 6.70 2.46 -13.95
CA VAL A 36 6.41 1.04 -13.72
C VAL A 36 5.54 0.87 -12.48
N ALA A 37 5.86 1.57 -11.40
CA ALA A 37 5.05 1.59 -10.19
C ALA A 37 3.61 2.04 -10.47
N LEU A 38 3.45 3.18 -11.16
CA LEU A 38 2.14 3.70 -11.56
C LEU A 38 1.39 2.75 -12.49
N ARG A 39 2.10 2.09 -13.42
CA ARG A 39 1.50 1.09 -14.31
C ARG A 39 1.01 -0.13 -13.54
N ARG A 40 1.78 -0.64 -12.57
CA ARG A 40 1.39 -1.77 -11.71
C ARG A 40 0.18 -1.41 -10.85
N LEU A 41 0.20 -0.24 -10.23
CA LEU A 41 -0.93 0.31 -9.48
C LEU A 41 -2.18 0.45 -10.37
N ALA A 42 -2.04 1.00 -11.58
CA ALA A 42 -3.15 1.12 -12.53
C ALA A 42 -3.71 -0.24 -12.97
N GLN A 43 -2.85 -1.26 -13.15
CA GLN A 43 -3.29 -2.63 -13.43
C GLN A 43 -4.07 -3.25 -12.27
N ALA A 44 -3.75 -2.89 -11.04
CA ALA A 44 -4.50 -3.26 -9.84
C ALA A 44 -5.78 -2.41 -9.63
N GLY A 45 -6.11 -1.50 -10.56
CA GLY A 45 -7.27 -0.61 -10.44
C GLY A 45 -7.03 0.61 -9.54
N VAL A 46 -5.78 0.88 -9.15
CA VAL A 46 -5.38 2.02 -8.33
C VAL A 46 -4.91 3.16 -9.24
N GLY A 47 -5.74 4.19 -9.36
CA GLY A 47 -5.38 5.42 -10.07
C GLY A 47 -4.46 6.31 -9.24
N ALA A 48 -3.16 6.00 -9.25
CA ALA A 48 -2.15 6.73 -8.52
C ALA A 48 -1.50 7.88 -9.32
N GLN A 49 -1.13 8.95 -8.63
CA GLN A 49 -0.23 10.00 -9.13
C GLN A 49 1.12 9.91 -8.37
N PRO A 50 2.22 10.42 -8.96
CA PRO A 50 3.51 10.47 -8.27
C PRO A 50 3.50 11.25 -6.94
N GLU A 51 2.65 12.27 -6.88
CA GLU A 51 2.43 13.14 -5.73
C GLU A 51 1.36 12.60 -4.76
N ASP A 52 0.62 11.55 -5.14
CA ASP A 52 -0.31 10.90 -4.24
C ASP A 52 0.45 10.13 -3.15
N ASN A 53 -0.01 10.29 -1.91
CA ASN A 53 0.47 9.49 -0.77
C ASN A 53 -0.24 8.14 -0.74
N LEU A 54 0.45 7.10 -0.29
CA LEU A 54 -0.12 5.75 -0.17
C LEU A 54 -1.36 5.70 0.72
N LEU A 55 -1.43 6.54 1.76
CA LEU A 55 -2.61 6.67 2.62
C LEU A 55 -3.83 7.26 1.88
N THR A 56 -3.60 8.22 0.98
CA THR A 56 -4.68 8.78 0.16
C THR A 56 -5.18 7.74 -0.84
N LEU A 57 -4.26 6.98 -1.43
CA LEU A 57 -4.58 5.91 -2.36
C LEU A 57 -5.31 4.75 -1.67
N SER A 58 -4.91 4.40 -0.45
CA SER A 58 -5.61 3.37 0.32
C SER A 58 -7.03 3.78 0.65
N GLY A 59 -7.25 5.04 1.02
CA GLY A 59 -8.60 5.58 1.25
C GLY A 59 -9.47 5.64 -0.02
N ARG A 60 -8.87 5.83 -1.20
CA ARG A 60 -9.59 5.92 -2.49
C ARG A 60 -9.91 4.56 -3.10
N SER A 61 -8.96 3.63 -3.06
CA SER A 61 -9.10 2.30 -3.66
C SER A 61 -9.57 1.23 -2.67
N GLY A 62 -9.51 1.50 -1.36
CA GLY A 62 -9.82 0.51 -0.32
C GLY A 62 -8.72 -0.56 -0.16
N ILE A 63 -7.56 -0.36 -0.77
CA ILE A 63 -6.41 -1.29 -0.72
C ILE A 63 -5.46 -0.82 0.38
N ALA A 64 -5.00 -1.73 1.24
CA ALA A 64 -4.07 -1.39 2.30
C ALA A 64 -2.74 -0.82 1.71
N PRO A 65 -2.12 0.18 2.36
CA PRO A 65 -0.87 0.77 1.86
C PRO A 65 0.28 -0.25 1.74
N ALA A 66 0.30 -1.29 2.59
CA ALA A 66 1.23 -2.40 2.48
C ALA A 66 1.04 -3.20 1.17
N ASP A 67 -0.21 -3.42 0.78
CA ASP A 67 -0.58 -4.14 -0.45
C ASP A 67 -0.25 -3.29 -1.69
N LEU A 68 -0.47 -1.96 -1.62
CA LEU A 68 0.03 -1.01 -2.63
C LEU A 68 1.55 -1.10 -2.80
N ALA A 69 2.29 -1.24 -1.69
CA ALA A 69 3.75 -1.41 -1.74
C ALA A 69 4.15 -2.76 -2.38
N ALA A 70 3.43 -3.85 -2.07
CA ALA A 70 3.65 -5.15 -2.71
C ALA A 70 3.42 -5.08 -4.23
N ILE A 71 2.33 -4.45 -4.66
CA ILE A 71 2.03 -4.21 -6.08
C ILE A 71 3.15 -3.42 -6.75
N VAL A 72 3.67 -2.37 -6.10
CA VAL A 72 4.77 -1.56 -6.63
C VAL A 72 6.06 -2.37 -6.73
N ARG A 73 6.40 -3.19 -5.74
CA ARG A 73 7.54 -4.12 -5.76
C ARG A 73 7.42 -5.14 -6.90
N GLY A 74 6.20 -5.48 -7.29
CA GLY A 74 5.91 -6.51 -8.29
C GLY A 74 5.80 -7.91 -7.67
N GLU A 75 5.73 -7.97 -6.34
CA GLU A 75 5.13 -9.11 -5.65
C GLU A 75 3.64 -9.03 -5.99
N ALA A 76 3.16 -9.92 -6.86
CA ALA A 76 1.73 -10.03 -7.09
C ALA A 76 1.07 -10.21 -5.72
N ALA A 77 0.04 -9.43 -5.42
CA ALA A 77 -0.76 -9.60 -4.22
C ALA A 77 -1.32 -11.03 -4.20
N GLY A 78 -0.58 -11.98 -3.62
CA GLY A 78 -0.99 -13.38 -3.50
C GLY A 78 -0.03 -14.50 -3.90
N ASP A 79 1.26 -14.31 -4.17
CA ASP A 79 2.14 -15.48 -4.45
C ASP A 79 3.45 -15.43 -3.65
N GLY A 80 3.38 -15.93 -2.41
CA GLY A 80 4.53 -16.30 -1.59
C GLY A 80 4.23 -17.65 -0.95
N ASP A 81 4.68 -18.71 -1.64
CA ASP A 81 4.65 -20.13 -1.24
C ASP A 81 5.42 -20.40 0.08
#